data_AF-A0A2G9TYG3-F1
#
_entry.id   AF-A0A2G9TYG3-F1
#
_cell.length_a   1.000
_cell.length_b   1.000
_cell.length_c   1.000
_cell.angle_alpha   90.00
_cell.angle_beta   90.00
_cell.angle_gamma   90.00
#
_symmetry.space_group_name_H-M   'P 1'
#
loop_
_entity.id
_entity.type
_entity.pdbx_description
1 polymer ?
#
loop_
_entity_poly.entity_id
_entity_poly.type
_entity_poly.pdbx_seq_one_letter_code
_entity_poly.pdbx_strand_id
1 'polypeptide(L)'
;MEIRSFRTGLSLIWTYDWVPLPVMYPQLIFLAVHCYFIVCIFCRQFIITPTAANYTVVDLYFPIMTSVEFICYVGWMKVAMELLNPFGEDDDDFDCNFLLDRNLTISLTAVDNAFDDIPDISPDMFWHDTVSPLYSQEMAGKHVNFYVGSANRAE
;
A
#
# COMPACT_ATOMS: atom_id res chain seq x y z
N MET A 1 11.79 -7.93 -28.18
CA MET A 1 10.67 -8.43 -27.36
C MET A 1 10.33 -7.41 -26.27
N GLU A 2 11.34 -6.93 -25.56
CA GLU A 2 11.21 -5.92 -24.49
C GLU A 2 10.48 -4.63 -24.84
N ILE A 3 10.73 -4.04 -26.01
CA ILE A 3 10.00 -2.81 -26.45
C ILE A 3 8.49 -3.05 -26.54
N ARG A 4 8.07 -4.26 -26.96
CA ARG A 4 6.65 -4.62 -27.02
C ARG A 4 6.08 -4.76 -25.61
N SER A 5 6.84 -5.34 -24.68
CA SER A 5 6.45 -5.43 -23.25
C SER A 5 6.26 -4.05 -22.65
N PHE A 6 7.23 -3.14 -22.86
CA PHE A 6 7.14 -1.74 -22.42
C PHE A 6 5.91 -1.03 -22.99
N ARG A 7 5.66 -1.16 -24.29
CA ARG A 7 4.46 -0.60 -24.93
C ARG A 7 3.16 -1.18 -24.37
N THR A 8 3.13 -2.47 -24.05
CA THR A 8 1.96 -3.11 -23.42
C THR A 8 1.71 -2.53 -22.02
N GLY A 9 2.77 -2.26 -21.24
CA GLY A 9 2.66 -1.56 -19.96
C GLY A 9 2.05 -0.16 -20.09
N LEU A 10 2.55 0.65 -21.03
CA LEU A 10 1.98 1.98 -21.30
C LEU A 10 0.52 1.91 -21.76
N SER A 11 0.19 0.94 -22.62
CA SER A 11 -1.18 0.73 -23.09
C SER A 11 -2.14 0.34 -21.97
N LEU A 12 -1.66 -0.39 -20.96
CA LEU A 12 -2.44 -0.75 -19.78
C LEU A 12 -2.82 0.53 -19.00
N ILE A 13 -1.83 1.37 -18.70
CA ILE A 13 -2.05 2.65 -17.98
C ILE A 13 -3.05 3.52 -18.74
N TRP A 14 -2.87 3.65 -20.05
CA TRP A 14 -3.81 4.40 -20.90
C TRP A 14 -5.22 3.83 -20.88
N THR A 15 -5.38 2.51 -20.81
CA THR A 15 -6.71 1.87 -20.75
C THR A 15 -7.41 2.16 -19.41
N TYR A 16 -6.66 2.20 -18.30
CA TYR A 16 -7.19 2.56 -16.98
C TYR A 16 -7.65 4.02 -16.91
N ASP A 17 -6.92 4.93 -17.57
CA ASP A 17 -7.30 6.35 -17.67
C ASP A 17 -8.50 6.56 -18.63
N TRP A 18 -8.50 5.86 -19.77
CA TRP A 18 -9.55 5.97 -20.79
C TRP A 18 -10.93 5.48 -20.32
N VAL A 19 -10.96 4.41 -19.50
CA VAL A 19 -12.21 3.84 -18.98
C VAL A 19 -12.20 3.89 -17.46
N PRO A 20 -12.56 5.03 -16.85
CA PRO A 20 -12.68 5.12 -15.40
C PRO A 20 -13.87 4.29 -14.90
N LEU A 21 -13.85 3.99 -13.60
CA LEU A 21 -15.00 3.37 -12.94
C LEU A 21 -16.27 4.24 -13.18
N PRO A 22 -17.43 3.62 -13.49
CA PRO A 22 -18.64 4.40 -13.70
C PRO A 22 -18.95 5.29 -12.50
N VAL A 23 -19.19 6.57 -12.79
CA VAL A 23 -19.35 7.64 -11.78
C VAL A 23 -20.44 7.34 -10.74
N MET A 24 -21.44 6.56 -11.12
CA MET A 24 -22.52 6.12 -10.23
C MET A 24 -22.02 5.29 -9.04
N TYR A 25 -20.92 4.52 -9.16
CA TYR A 25 -20.45 3.64 -8.08
C TYR A 25 -19.90 4.43 -6.88
N PRO A 26 -18.92 5.34 -7.03
CA PRO A 26 -18.48 6.17 -5.91
C PRO A 26 -19.60 7.04 -5.34
N GLN A 27 -20.49 7.56 -6.20
CA GLN A 27 -21.64 8.36 -5.78
C GLN A 27 -22.61 7.57 -4.88
N LEU A 28 -22.91 6.32 -5.24
CA LEU A 28 -23.79 5.45 -4.45
C LEU A 28 -23.20 5.17 -3.08
N ILE A 29 -21.91 4.84 -3.02
CA ILE A 29 -21.20 4.55 -1.76
C ILE A 29 -21.17 5.80 -0.88
N PHE A 30 -20.81 6.95 -1.47
CA PHE A 30 -20.79 8.24 -0.77
C PHE A 30 -22.17 8.55 -0.17
N LEU A 31 -23.23 8.45 -0.97
CA LEU A 31 -24.59 8.70 -0.51
C LEU A 31 -25.02 7.74 0.60
N ALA A 32 -24.74 6.44 0.46
CA ALA A 32 -25.12 5.42 1.42
C ALA A 32 -24.47 5.65 2.80
N VAL A 33 -23.16 5.90 2.83
CA VAL A 33 -22.41 6.16 4.07
C VAL A 33 -22.90 7.44 4.75
N HIS A 34 -23.09 8.53 3.98
CA HIS A 34 -23.57 9.79 4.56
C HIS A 34 -25.02 9.68 5.05
N CYS A 35 -25.90 9.02 4.30
CA CYS A 35 -27.29 8.80 4.72
C CYS A 35 -27.37 7.97 6.01
N TYR A 36 -26.57 6.90 6.13
CA TYR A 36 -26.46 6.11 7.35
C TYR A 36 -26.08 6.97 8.56
N PHE A 37 -25.08 7.84 8.43
CA PHE A 37 -24.66 8.71 9.52
C PHE A 37 -25.63 9.85 9.83
N ILE A 38 -26.32 10.41 8.83
CA ILE A 38 -27.41 11.38 9.05
C ILE A 38 -28.49 10.75 9.94
N VAL A 39 -28.92 9.53 9.63
CA VAL A 39 -29.90 8.81 10.47
C VAL A 39 -29.35 8.52 11.85
N CYS A 40 -28.08 8.06 11.96
CA CYS A 40 -27.45 7.79 13.24
C CYS A 40 -27.35 9.03 14.15
N ILE A 41 -27.13 10.23 13.58
CA ILE A 41 -27.09 11.49 14.34
C ILE A 41 -28.41 11.76 15.06
N PHE A 42 -29.56 11.42 14.46
CA PHE A 42 -30.86 11.58 15.09
C PHE A 42 -31.24 10.40 15.98
N CYS A 43 -31.00 9.17 15.53
CA CYS A 43 -31.44 7.97 16.22
C CYS A 43 -30.61 7.62 17.47
N ARG A 44 -29.32 8.01 17.50
CA ARG A 44 -28.39 7.66 18.58
C ARG A 44 -28.11 8.84 19.52
N GLN A 45 -29.01 9.82 19.58
CA GLN A 45 -28.97 10.86 20.62
C GLN A 45 -29.40 10.27 21.96
N PHE A 46 -28.62 10.52 23.02
CA PHE A 46 -29.01 10.16 24.37
C PHE A 46 -30.06 11.14 24.89
N ILE A 47 -31.26 10.66 25.22
CA ILE A 47 -32.36 11.48 25.72
C ILE A 47 -32.38 11.41 27.25
N ILE A 48 -32.25 12.57 27.91
CA ILE A 48 -32.07 12.68 29.38
C ILE A 48 -33.43 12.72 30.13
N THR A 49 -34.56 12.51 29.44
CA THR A 49 -35.89 12.60 30.06
C THR A 49 -36.22 11.35 30.88
N PRO A 50 -36.59 11.46 32.17
CA PRO A 50 -36.89 10.32 33.06
C PRO A 50 -38.14 9.51 32.64
N THR A 51 -38.89 9.98 31.65
CA THR A 51 -40.07 9.32 31.07
C THR A 51 -39.80 8.73 29.67
N ALA A 52 -38.57 8.81 29.15
CA ALA A 52 -38.23 8.33 27.82
C ALA A 52 -37.90 6.82 27.82
N ALA A 53 -38.33 6.12 26.76
CA ALA A 53 -38.13 4.68 26.60
C ALA A 53 -36.64 4.26 26.50
N ASN A 54 -35.76 5.15 26.06
CA ASN A 54 -34.30 4.94 25.98
C ASN A 54 -33.58 5.73 27.09
N TYR A 55 -33.94 5.47 28.35
CA TYR A 55 -33.18 6.02 29.47
C TYR A 55 -31.85 5.26 29.57
N THR A 56 -30.74 5.99 29.50
CA THR A 56 -29.40 5.44 29.76
C THR A 56 -28.91 5.99 31.09
N VAL A 57 -28.57 5.09 32.03
CA VAL A 57 -28.06 5.44 33.37
C VAL A 57 -26.70 6.15 33.30
N VAL A 58 -25.97 5.93 32.19
CA VAL A 58 -24.67 6.54 31.90
C VAL A 58 -24.88 7.74 30.98
N ASP A 59 -24.61 8.93 31.49
CA ASP A 59 -24.63 10.18 30.73
C ASP A 59 -23.35 10.30 29.90
N LEU A 60 -23.34 9.63 28.73
CA LEU A 60 -22.30 9.80 27.73
C LEU A 60 -22.65 11.03 26.89
N TYR A 61 -22.24 12.21 27.38
CA TYR A 61 -22.31 13.48 26.62
C TYR A 61 -21.72 13.35 25.20
N PHE A 62 -20.75 12.44 25.03
CA PHE A 62 -20.15 12.09 23.75
C PHE A 62 -20.42 10.62 23.39
N PRO A 63 -21.00 10.31 22.20
CA PRO A 63 -21.31 8.95 21.78
C PRO A 63 -20.07 8.19 21.27
N ILE A 64 -19.21 7.73 22.19
CA ILE A 64 -17.92 7.07 21.88
C ILE A 64 -18.08 5.95 20.83
N MET A 65 -19.07 5.07 20.99
CA MET A 65 -19.22 3.92 20.08
C MET A 65 -19.59 4.36 18.65
N THR A 66 -20.52 5.33 18.52
CA THR A 66 -20.89 5.90 17.22
C THR A 66 -19.72 6.65 16.57
N SER A 67 -18.86 7.28 17.37
CA SER A 67 -17.66 7.96 16.88
C SER A 67 -16.60 6.99 16.35
N VAL A 68 -16.41 5.84 17.01
CA VAL A 68 -15.54 4.78 16.48
C VAL A 68 -16.11 4.20 15.17
N GLU A 69 -17.41 3.92 15.12
CA GLU A 69 -18.08 3.49 13.88
C GLU A 69 -17.90 4.53 12.76
N PHE A 70 -18.02 5.82 13.07
CA PHE A 70 -17.79 6.90 12.12
C PHE A 70 -16.38 6.87 11.53
N ILE A 71 -15.36 6.77 12.38
CA ILE A 71 -13.96 6.71 11.93
C ILE A 71 -13.75 5.48 11.03
N CYS A 72 -14.27 4.31 11.40
CA CYS A 72 -14.10 3.09 10.60
C CYS A 72 -14.80 3.18 9.24
N TYR A 73 -16.09 3.55 9.19
CA TYR A 73 -16.85 3.57 7.93
C TYR A 73 -16.47 4.72 7.01
N VAL A 74 -16.29 5.93 7.55
CA VAL A 74 -15.84 7.08 6.75
C VAL A 74 -14.39 6.91 6.35
N GLY A 75 -13.54 6.39 7.23
CA GLY A 75 -12.15 6.05 6.90
C GLY A 75 -12.06 5.02 5.77
N TRP A 76 -12.84 3.94 5.84
CA TRP A 76 -12.85 2.94 4.78
C TRP A 76 -13.35 3.50 3.43
N MET A 77 -14.39 4.35 3.45
CA MET A 77 -14.85 5.06 2.27
C MET A 77 -13.77 6.00 1.70
N LYS A 78 -13.04 6.71 2.56
CA LYS A 78 -11.98 7.64 2.16
C LYS A 78 -10.80 6.93 1.50
N VAL A 79 -10.34 5.81 2.07
CA VAL A 79 -9.29 4.97 1.45
C VAL A 79 -9.70 4.54 0.04
N ALA A 80 -10.96 4.13 -0.17
CA ALA A 80 -11.44 3.75 -1.49
C ALA A 80 -11.53 4.92 -2.48
N MET A 81 -11.72 6.15 -2.00
CA MET A 81 -11.76 7.35 -2.85
C MET A 81 -10.37 7.80 -3.28
N GLU A 82 -9.40 7.72 -2.38
CA GLU A 82 -8.00 8.06 -2.65
C GLU A 82 -7.39 7.10 -3.68
N LEU A 83 -7.64 5.80 -3.53
CA LEU A 83 -7.21 4.79 -4.50
C LEU A 83 -7.93 4.84 -5.85
N LEU A 84 -8.93 5.72 -6.03
CA LEU A 84 -9.66 5.85 -7.30
C LEU A 84 -8.77 6.45 -8.39
N ASN A 85 -7.84 7.34 -8.03
CA ASN A 85 -6.89 7.94 -8.94
C ASN A 85 -5.48 8.00 -8.31
N PRO A 86 -4.67 6.93 -8.41
CA PRO A 86 -3.35 6.85 -7.79
C PRO A 86 -2.26 7.66 -8.52
N PHE A 87 -2.63 8.45 -9.54
CA PHE A 87 -1.73 9.26 -10.36
C PHE A 87 -1.96 10.77 -10.13
N GLY A 88 -2.54 11.14 -9.00
CA GLY A 88 -2.75 12.53 -8.61
C GLY A 88 -1.52 13.16 -7.96
N GLU A 89 -1.79 14.10 -7.06
CA GLU A 89 -0.78 14.82 -6.25
C GLU A 89 -1.00 14.59 -4.74
N ASP A 90 -1.82 13.60 -4.37
CA ASP A 90 -2.02 13.26 -2.96
C ASP A 90 -0.75 12.59 -2.39
N ASP A 91 -0.55 12.66 -1.08
CA ASP A 91 0.70 12.21 -0.42
C ASP A 91 0.99 10.71 -0.64
N ASP A 92 -0.06 9.90 -0.84
CA ASP A 92 0.02 8.44 -1.06
C ASP A 92 -0.03 8.03 -2.55
N ASP A 93 -0.04 8.99 -3.48
CA ASP A 93 -0.02 8.75 -4.92
C ASP A 93 1.35 8.28 -5.43
N PHE A 94 1.38 7.71 -6.63
CA PHE A 94 2.64 7.34 -7.28
C PHE A 94 3.44 8.58 -7.67
N ASP A 95 4.67 8.71 -7.15
CA ASP A 95 5.63 9.73 -7.57
C ASP A 95 6.17 9.45 -8.99
N CYS A 96 5.37 9.83 -9.97
CA CYS A 96 5.65 9.61 -11.39
C CYS A 96 6.83 10.45 -11.89
N ASN A 97 7.02 11.65 -11.33
CA ASN A 97 8.12 12.53 -11.67
C ASN A 97 9.45 11.90 -11.29
N PHE A 98 9.55 11.40 -10.04
CA PHE A 98 10.72 10.67 -9.59
C PHE A 98 11.02 9.44 -10.46
N LEU A 99 9.99 8.64 -10.77
CA LEU A 99 10.17 7.45 -11.60
C LEU A 99 10.68 7.80 -13.01
N LEU A 100 10.17 8.88 -13.61
CA LEU A 100 10.58 9.34 -14.93
C LEU A 100 12.04 9.81 -14.92
N ASP A 101 12.41 10.66 -13.97
CA ASP A 101 13.77 11.19 -13.83
C ASP A 101 14.79 10.09 -13.54
N ARG A 102 14.45 9.18 -12.64
CA ARG A 102 15.27 8.01 -12.30
C ARG A 102 15.48 7.11 -13.53
N ASN A 103 14.40 6.77 -14.23
CA ASN A 103 14.49 5.86 -15.37
C ASN A 103 15.25 6.50 -16.53
N LEU A 104 15.07 7.79 -16.78
CA LEU A 104 15.83 8.51 -17.81
C LEU A 104 17.32 8.54 -17.47
N THR A 105 17.67 8.88 -16.23
CA THR A 105 19.07 8.98 -15.79
C THR A 105 19.78 7.62 -15.85
N ILE A 106 19.15 6.58 -15.30
CA ILE A 106 19.73 5.22 -15.28
C ILE A 106 19.86 4.67 -16.69
N SER A 107 18.83 4.81 -17.54
CA SER A 107 18.86 4.27 -18.90
C SER A 107 19.94 4.93 -19.74
N LEU A 108 20.07 6.27 -19.68
CA LEU A 108 21.12 7.00 -20.40
C LEU A 108 22.52 6.64 -19.87
N THR A 109 22.69 6.56 -18.55
CA THR A 109 23.99 6.17 -17.97
C THR A 109 24.38 4.75 -18.36
N ALA A 110 23.42 3.82 -18.39
CA ALA A 110 23.66 2.42 -18.73
C ALA A 110 24.12 2.22 -20.19
N VAL A 111 23.59 3.01 -21.12
CA VAL A 111 23.92 2.87 -22.55
C VAL A 111 25.07 3.75 -23.02
N ASP A 112 25.46 4.75 -22.22
CA ASP A 112 26.52 5.69 -22.55
C ASP A 112 27.76 5.45 -21.67
N ASN A 113 27.76 5.98 -20.44
CA ASN A 113 28.93 5.91 -19.55
C ASN A 113 29.31 4.49 -19.13
N ALA A 114 28.33 3.62 -18.87
CA ALA A 114 28.56 2.25 -18.40
C ALA A 114 28.57 1.21 -19.54
N PHE A 115 28.56 1.67 -20.79
CA PHE A 115 28.60 0.76 -21.93
C PHE A 115 29.99 0.13 -22.07
N ASP A 116 30.05 -1.20 -21.99
CA ASP A 116 31.30 -1.98 -22.06
C ASP A 116 32.34 -1.60 -20.98
N ASP A 117 31.91 -0.87 -19.95
CA ASP A 117 32.72 -0.50 -18.77
C ASP A 117 32.68 -1.64 -17.75
N ILE A 118 33.47 -2.69 -18.03
CA ILE A 118 33.52 -3.92 -17.24
C ILE A 118 34.74 -3.86 -16.32
N PRO A 119 34.60 -4.17 -15.02
CA PRO A 119 35.75 -4.23 -14.11
C PRO A 119 36.72 -5.35 -14.50
N ASP A 120 38.00 -5.16 -14.18
CA ASP A 120 39.03 -6.15 -14.44
C ASP A 120 38.72 -7.49 -13.76
N ILE A 121 38.79 -8.57 -14.55
CA ILE A 121 38.53 -9.92 -14.06
C ILE A 121 39.68 -10.35 -13.16
N SER A 122 39.39 -10.54 -11.88
CA SER A 122 40.33 -11.02 -10.87
C SER A 122 39.69 -12.11 -10.01
N PRO A 123 40.47 -13.09 -9.52
CA PRO A 123 39.95 -14.09 -8.60
C PRO A 123 39.45 -13.39 -7.33
N ASP A 124 38.25 -13.75 -6.90
CA ASP A 124 37.63 -13.17 -5.72
C ASP A 124 38.28 -13.70 -4.43
N MET A 125 37.93 -13.08 -3.30
CA MET A 125 38.48 -13.42 -1.98
C MET A 125 38.30 -14.89 -1.60
N PHE A 126 37.28 -15.56 -2.13
CA PHE A 126 36.95 -16.95 -1.82
C PHE A 126 37.36 -17.95 -2.91
N TRP A 127 38.18 -17.55 -3.88
CA TRP A 127 38.55 -18.39 -5.03
C TRP A 127 39.16 -19.76 -4.65
N HIS A 128 39.87 -19.83 -3.51
CA HIS A 128 40.51 -21.05 -3.01
C HIS A 128 39.94 -21.55 -1.66
N ASP A 129 38.90 -20.90 -1.12
CA ASP A 129 38.37 -21.20 0.21
C ASP A 129 36.87 -21.55 0.17
N THR A 130 36.37 -22.19 1.22
CA THR A 130 34.94 -22.48 1.38
C THR A 130 34.18 -21.21 1.78
N VAL A 131 33.18 -20.84 0.98
CA VAL A 131 32.35 -19.64 1.25
C VAL A 131 31.57 -19.84 2.55
N SER A 132 31.97 -19.11 3.59
CA SER A 132 31.24 -19.00 4.84
C SER A 132 30.68 -17.58 4.97
N PRO A 133 29.38 -17.41 5.29
CA PRO A 133 28.80 -16.08 5.42
C PRO A 133 29.47 -15.31 6.55
N LEU A 134 30.01 -14.14 6.21
CA LEU A 134 30.57 -13.20 7.17
C LEU A 134 29.43 -12.38 7.78
N TYR A 135 29.31 -12.42 9.10
CA TYR A 135 28.32 -11.65 9.84
C TYR A 135 28.98 -10.50 10.60
N SER A 136 28.31 -9.35 10.66
CA SER A 136 28.67 -8.30 11.62
C SER A 136 28.52 -8.83 13.05
N GLN A 137 29.21 -8.21 14.02
CA GLN A 137 29.17 -8.65 15.43
C GLN A 137 27.73 -8.73 15.98
N GLU A 138 26.85 -7.83 15.56
CA GLU A 138 25.43 -7.80 15.94
C GLU A 138 24.62 -8.98 15.38
N MET A 139 25.04 -9.52 14.23
CA MET A 139 24.36 -10.60 13.52
C MET A 139 24.98 -11.97 13.82
N ALA A 140 26.23 -12.02 14.28
CA ALA A 140 26.96 -13.26 14.57
C ALA A 140 26.31 -14.10 15.69
N GLY A 141 25.57 -13.48 16.61
CA GLY A 141 24.82 -14.16 17.66
C GLY A 141 23.43 -14.65 17.24
N LYS A 142 22.94 -14.29 16.05
CA LYS A 142 21.62 -14.71 15.58
C LYS A 142 21.72 -16.09 14.94
N HIS A 143 20.86 -17.01 15.39
CA HIS A 143 20.81 -18.37 14.86
C HIS A 143 20.37 -18.37 13.40
N VAL A 144 21.23 -18.89 12.51
CA VAL A 144 20.93 -19.01 11.08
C VAL A 144 20.31 -20.39 10.84
N ASN A 145 19.00 -20.42 10.62
CA ASN A 145 18.28 -21.64 10.27
C ASN A 145 18.25 -21.80 8.75
N PHE A 146 19.12 -22.65 8.20
CA PHE A 146 19.03 -23.02 6.80
C PHE A 146 17.79 -23.90 6.58
N TYR A 147 16.93 -23.48 5.65
CA TYR A 147 15.76 -24.27 5.28
C TYR A 147 16.21 -25.49 4.46
N VAL A 148 16.23 -26.66 5.10
CA VAL A 148 16.66 -27.92 4.49
C VAL A 148 15.49 -28.78 3.97
N GLY A 149 14.28 -28.21 3.93
CA GLY A 149 13.06 -28.90 3.50
C GLY A 149 12.36 -29.69 4.61
N SER A 150 11.06 -29.90 4.46
CA SER A 150 10.20 -30.57 5.44
C SER A 150 10.44 -32.09 5.57
N ALA A 151 11.07 -32.72 4.56
CA ALA A 151 11.30 -34.16 4.50
C ALA A 151 12.70 -34.60 4.99
N ASN A 152 13.53 -33.69 5.49
CA ASN A 152 14.95 -33.96 5.79
C ASN A 152 15.19 -34.84 7.05
N ARG A 153 14.12 -35.41 7.64
CA ARG A 153 14.15 -36.33 8.80
C ARG A 153 13.26 -37.57 8.58
N ALA A 154 12.89 -37.87 7.34
CA ALA A 154 12.15 -39.09 7.01
C ALA A 154 13.14 -40.25 6.84
N GLU A 155 13.64 -40.77 7.97
CA GLU A 155 14.29 -42.09 8.07
C GLU A 155 13.40 -43.02 8.92
#